data_AF-A0A8J6J5L1-F1
#
_entry.id   AF-A0A8J6J5L1-F1
#
_cell.length_a   1.000
_cell.length_b   1.000
_cell.length_c   1.000
_cell.angle_alpha   90.00
_cell.angle_beta   90.00
_cell.angle_gamma   90.00
#
_symmetry.space_group_name_H-M   'P 1'
#
loop_
_entity.id
_entity.type
_entity.pdbx_description
1 polymer ?
#
loop_
_entity_poly.entity_id
_entity_poly.type
_entity_poly.pdbx_seq_one_letter_code
_entity_poly.pdbx_strand_id
1 'polypeptide(L)'
;MKKRMISLILSLTLLLSLSVPTFAAAPTTQPHFTDVPTSHWAYTQIERAYSDGVIAGTAGNAANYTGVFSPSGTLTEAQFVTIMTRAFFNDELEAAKKVVGSNAKWYAAAQKVAEDQHLLTFVQGKMDAPITRYDMAAIMTNIMDAKEFSGRPGLAETEATFDKIADFKSIPNSYQISVASVFAMGLISGVDSKGTFAGSSYMNRAQAAVVYGRMKDAFLNAGGNGTTTKPETTEPTPTPTPSAPGGDGESSVVGTTSSQPVTLSYATHKPVDDYWSEQSDAVKNATDKDAFNAAVNTLIHAEEIAKSSTSRQVNPNFNYAVYGENENIDALDKKEIAVSSTLGSINAYGSKFSAETANNCEVFNAYKMSDKVTAAVTEATSKFTPNMSDKEKIKICVDLITQKFSYDANGKGFTWTNGGTAGVCDDFAIATRNILGVSGIPTLTISGDVSTGPHVWNMAYADGEWVIVDATAAEYGYPQYMSMSEHEKIYGYNHSIYNGTGVQISKALIEAAESARK
;
A
#
# COMPACT_ATOMS: atom_id res chain seq x y z
N MET A 1 -50.34 -44.91 54.95
CA MET A 1 -51.00 -43.74 54.33
C MET A 1 -50.31 -42.40 54.63
N LYS A 2 -49.77 -42.17 55.84
CA LYS A 2 -49.07 -40.89 56.18
C LYS A 2 -47.83 -40.53 55.34
N LYS A 3 -47.00 -41.50 54.90
CA LYS A 3 -45.81 -41.20 54.06
C LYS A 3 -46.16 -40.88 52.59
N ARG A 4 -47.30 -41.33 52.09
CA ARG A 4 -47.78 -41.01 50.73
C ARG A 4 -48.45 -39.63 50.65
N MET A 5 -49.05 -39.15 51.75
CA MET A 5 -49.65 -37.81 51.81
C MET A 5 -48.61 -36.68 51.99
N ILE A 6 -47.49 -36.95 52.67
CA ILE A 6 -46.39 -35.96 52.79
C ILE A 6 -45.71 -35.73 51.44
N SER A 7 -45.55 -36.79 50.63
CA SER A 7 -44.99 -36.66 49.28
C SER A 7 -45.89 -35.86 48.33
N LEU A 8 -47.22 -35.97 48.50
CA LEU A 8 -48.19 -35.21 47.69
C LEU A 8 -48.25 -33.73 48.07
N ILE A 9 -48.10 -33.40 49.36
CA ILE A 9 -48.10 -31.99 49.82
C ILE A 9 -46.79 -31.30 49.43
N LEU A 10 -45.64 -31.97 49.49
CA LEU A 10 -44.36 -31.40 49.02
C LEU A 10 -44.33 -31.17 47.50
N SER A 11 -44.98 -32.05 46.72
CA SER A 11 -45.09 -31.92 45.27
C SER A 11 -46.02 -30.77 44.87
N LEU A 12 -47.09 -30.55 45.63
CA LEU A 12 -48.06 -29.48 45.35
C LEU A 12 -47.50 -28.10 45.74
N THR A 13 -46.69 -28.00 46.80
CA THR A 13 -45.99 -26.74 47.13
C THR A 13 -44.88 -26.39 46.14
N LEU A 14 -44.23 -27.38 45.50
CA LEU A 14 -43.25 -27.13 44.43
C LEU A 14 -43.92 -26.68 43.12
N LEU A 15 -45.16 -27.12 42.87
CA LEU A 15 -45.92 -26.77 41.67
C LEU A 15 -46.66 -25.42 41.78
N LEU A 16 -47.00 -24.96 42.99
CA LEU A 16 -47.61 -23.64 43.22
C LEU A 16 -46.60 -22.49 43.39
N SER A 17 -45.30 -22.76 43.51
CA SER A 17 -44.24 -21.74 43.39
C SER A 17 -43.83 -21.45 41.93
N LEU A 18 -44.39 -22.19 40.97
CA LEU A 18 -44.10 -22.06 39.53
C LEU A 18 -45.23 -21.38 38.73
N SER A 19 -46.30 -20.94 39.39
CA SER A 19 -47.41 -20.23 38.76
C SER A 19 -47.33 -18.73 39.03
N VAL A 20 -46.37 -18.06 38.38
CA VAL A 20 -46.57 -16.65 38.02
C VAL A 20 -47.39 -16.65 36.74
N PRO A 21 -48.48 -15.85 36.61
CA PRO A 21 -49.24 -15.78 35.38
C PRO A 21 -48.30 -15.44 34.23
N THR A 22 -48.11 -16.40 33.33
CA THR A 22 -47.54 -16.19 32.01
C THR A 22 -48.60 -15.42 31.21
N PHE A 23 -48.73 -14.13 31.50
CA PHE A 23 -48.75 -13.21 30.38
C PHE A 23 -47.41 -13.42 29.70
N ALA A 24 -47.37 -14.29 28.68
CA ALA A 24 -46.46 -14.06 27.59
C ALA A 24 -46.89 -12.72 26.97
N ALA A 25 -46.54 -11.63 27.64
CA ALA A 25 -45.99 -10.51 26.89
C ALA A 25 -44.96 -11.17 25.99
N ALA A 26 -45.19 -11.12 24.66
CA ALA A 26 -44.17 -11.50 23.69
C ALA A 26 -42.84 -11.03 24.27
N PRO A 27 -41.82 -11.91 24.42
CA PRO A 27 -40.64 -11.59 25.23
C PRO A 27 -40.23 -10.20 24.82
N THR A 28 -40.47 -9.23 25.71
CA THR A 28 -40.06 -7.87 25.42
C THR A 28 -38.57 -8.02 25.48
N THR A 29 -37.94 -8.17 24.32
CA THR A 29 -36.50 -8.33 24.15
C THR A 29 -35.93 -7.04 24.69
N GLN A 30 -35.77 -6.99 26.02
CA GLN A 30 -35.38 -5.78 26.70
C GLN A 30 -33.97 -5.51 26.20
N PRO A 31 -33.73 -4.35 25.55
CA PRO A 31 -32.40 -4.01 25.11
C PRO A 31 -31.41 -4.14 26.26
N HIS A 32 -30.26 -4.78 26.04
CA HIS A 32 -29.21 -4.82 27.06
C HIS A 32 -28.64 -3.40 27.31
N PHE A 33 -28.86 -2.49 26.34
CA PHE A 33 -28.39 -1.11 26.39
C PHE A 33 -29.54 -0.10 26.35
N THR A 34 -29.59 0.80 27.32
CA THR A 34 -30.68 1.78 27.49
C THR A 34 -30.70 2.86 26.41
N ASP A 35 -29.56 3.13 25.77
CA ASP A 35 -29.38 4.11 24.69
C ASP A 35 -29.48 3.49 23.28
N VAL A 36 -29.89 2.22 23.19
CA VAL A 36 -30.14 1.51 21.92
C VAL A 36 -31.56 0.93 21.93
N PRO A 37 -32.60 1.71 21.61
CA PRO A 37 -33.96 1.19 21.53
C PRO A 37 -34.09 0.12 20.44
N THR A 38 -35.10 -0.75 20.53
CA THR A 38 -35.36 -1.82 19.54
C THR A 38 -35.58 -1.30 18.12
N SER A 39 -35.98 -0.03 17.97
CA SER A 39 -36.14 0.67 16.69
C SER A 39 -34.85 1.25 16.12
N HIS A 40 -33.73 1.20 16.85
CA HIS A 40 -32.45 1.71 16.37
C HIS A 40 -31.95 0.83 15.21
N TRP A 41 -31.49 1.43 14.11
CA TRP A 41 -31.11 0.72 12.88
C TRP A 41 -30.06 -0.39 13.09
N ALA A 42 -29.16 -0.21 14.06
CA ALA A 42 -28.12 -1.18 14.41
C ALA A 42 -28.50 -2.13 15.56
N TYR A 43 -29.71 -2.03 16.13
CA TYR A 43 -30.12 -2.76 17.34
C TYR A 43 -29.77 -4.24 17.29
N THR A 44 -30.24 -4.95 16.25
CA THR A 44 -30.01 -6.39 16.10
C THR A 44 -28.53 -6.76 16.08
N GLN A 45 -27.70 -5.97 15.38
CA GLN A 45 -26.27 -6.26 15.25
C GLN A 45 -25.50 -5.91 16.53
N ILE A 46 -25.91 -4.88 17.27
CA ILE A 46 -25.35 -4.53 18.57
C ILE A 46 -25.64 -5.64 19.59
N GLU A 47 -26.89 -6.08 19.68
CA GLU A 47 -27.31 -7.17 20.57
C GLU A 47 -26.60 -8.49 20.24
N ARG A 48 -26.44 -8.78 18.95
CA ARG A 48 -25.68 -9.93 18.47
C ARG A 48 -24.20 -9.85 18.87
N ALA A 49 -23.53 -8.74 18.56
CA ALA A 49 -22.11 -8.55 18.89
C ALA A 49 -21.85 -8.61 20.40
N TYR A 50 -22.80 -8.14 21.21
CA TYR A 50 -22.73 -8.27 22.67
C TYR A 50 -22.90 -9.72 23.11
N SER A 51 -23.91 -10.42 22.59
CA SER A 51 -24.19 -11.84 22.89
C SER A 51 -23.02 -12.75 22.48
N ASP A 52 -22.36 -12.41 21.38
CA ASP A 52 -21.15 -13.09 20.89
C ASP A 52 -19.89 -12.75 21.72
N GLY A 53 -20.00 -11.82 22.68
CA GLY A 53 -18.90 -11.44 23.59
C GLY A 53 -17.81 -10.59 22.95
N VAL A 54 -17.99 -10.14 21.71
CA VAL A 54 -16.94 -9.39 20.97
C VAL A 54 -16.93 -7.91 21.32
N ILE A 55 -18.10 -7.34 21.65
CA ILE A 55 -18.25 -5.93 22.05
C ILE A 55 -18.92 -5.80 23.43
N ALA A 56 -18.53 -4.78 24.18
CA ALA A 56 -19.12 -4.46 25.48
C ALA A 56 -19.64 -3.01 25.50
N GLY A 57 -20.55 -2.72 26.43
CA GLY A 57 -20.99 -1.35 26.73
C GLY A 57 -19.87 -0.48 27.30
N THR A 58 -20.06 0.83 27.25
CA THR A 58 -19.15 1.85 27.79
C THR A 58 -19.41 2.13 29.28
N ALA A 59 -20.63 1.86 29.76
CA ALA A 59 -21.02 2.02 31.15
C ALA A 59 -22.22 1.12 31.51
N GLY A 60 -22.59 1.14 32.79
CA GLY A 60 -23.73 0.38 33.31
C GLY A 60 -23.49 -1.14 33.33
N ASN A 61 -24.56 -1.90 33.52
CA ASN A 61 -24.49 -3.36 33.48
C ASN A 61 -25.48 -3.89 32.43
N ALA A 62 -24.92 -4.28 31.28
CA ALA A 62 -25.67 -4.83 30.16
C ALA A 62 -26.43 -6.10 30.54
N ALA A 63 -25.82 -7.02 31.31
CA ALA A 63 -26.48 -8.24 31.78
C ALA A 63 -27.68 -7.98 32.72
N ASN A 64 -27.74 -6.79 33.32
CA ASN A 64 -28.88 -6.31 34.10
C ASN A 64 -29.78 -5.34 33.30
N TYR A 65 -29.65 -5.27 31.98
CA TYR A 65 -30.41 -4.39 31.08
C TYR A 65 -30.32 -2.89 31.42
N THR A 66 -29.19 -2.49 32.01
CA THR A 66 -28.88 -1.09 32.38
C THR A 66 -27.60 -0.61 31.71
N GLY A 67 -27.12 -1.34 30.69
CA GLY A 67 -25.90 -0.98 29.96
C GLY A 67 -26.09 0.31 29.17
N VAL A 68 -24.98 0.98 28.89
CA VAL A 68 -24.91 2.08 27.92
C VAL A 68 -23.94 1.65 26.82
N PHE A 69 -24.37 1.70 25.57
CA PHE A 69 -23.56 1.25 24.44
C PHE A 69 -22.75 2.38 23.80
N SER A 70 -23.28 3.60 23.80
CA SER A 70 -22.78 4.77 23.08
C SER A 70 -22.71 4.54 21.55
N PRO A 71 -23.86 4.32 20.86
CA PRO A 71 -23.88 3.90 19.45
C PRO A 71 -23.22 4.92 18.50
N SER A 72 -23.36 6.22 18.77
CA SER A 72 -22.74 7.29 17.98
C SER A 72 -21.32 7.63 18.41
N GLY A 73 -20.77 6.97 19.45
CA GLY A 73 -19.41 7.22 19.92
C GLY A 73 -18.39 6.80 18.88
N THR A 74 -17.39 7.65 18.62
CA THR A 74 -16.27 7.36 17.72
C THR A 74 -15.50 6.14 18.23
N LEU A 75 -15.22 5.19 17.34
CA LEU A 75 -14.50 3.97 17.64
C LEU A 75 -13.00 4.20 17.46
N THR A 76 -12.18 3.71 18.39
CA THR A 76 -10.72 3.69 18.21
C THR A 76 -10.26 2.43 17.48
N GLU A 77 -9.08 2.46 16.89
CA GLU A 77 -8.47 1.29 16.25
C GLU A 77 -8.30 0.13 17.24
N ALA A 78 -7.86 0.40 18.48
CA ALA A 78 -7.75 -0.60 19.53
C ALA A 78 -9.07 -1.30 19.82
N GLN A 79 -10.18 -0.56 19.82
CA GLN A 79 -11.50 -1.14 20.02
C GLN A 79 -11.88 -2.03 18.84
N PHE A 80 -11.62 -1.60 17.60
CA PHE A 80 -11.90 -2.41 16.42
C PHE A 80 -11.07 -3.70 16.36
N VAL A 81 -9.75 -3.59 16.56
CA VAL A 81 -8.83 -4.73 16.62
C VAL A 81 -9.24 -5.70 17.72
N THR A 82 -9.64 -5.21 18.89
CA THR A 82 -10.13 -6.06 19.99
C THR A 82 -11.41 -6.81 19.60
N ILE A 83 -12.36 -6.16 18.93
CA ILE A 83 -13.59 -6.82 18.46
C ILE A 83 -13.24 -7.94 17.49
N MET A 84 -12.38 -7.66 16.51
CA MET A 84 -12.02 -8.61 15.46
C MET A 84 -11.17 -9.78 15.97
N THR A 85 -10.21 -9.54 16.87
CA THR A 85 -9.40 -10.61 17.46
C THR A 85 -10.22 -11.51 18.37
N ARG A 86 -11.19 -10.97 19.14
CA ARG A 86 -12.16 -11.81 19.89
C ARG A 86 -13.01 -12.67 18.97
N ALA A 87 -13.40 -12.13 17.81
CA ALA A 87 -14.26 -12.81 16.86
C ALA A 87 -13.56 -13.95 16.13
N PHE A 88 -12.35 -13.70 15.63
CA PHE A 88 -11.69 -14.58 14.67
C PHE A 88 -10.44 -15.27 15.23
N PHE A 89 -9.81 -14.72 16.27
CA PHE A 89 -8.53 -15.21 16.82
C PHE A 89 -8.60 -15.38 18.34
N ASN A 90 -9.70 -15.95 18.84
CA ASN A 90 -9.96 -16.01 20.28
C ASN A 90 -8.94 -16.87 21.02
N ASP A 91 -8.50 -17.99 20.44
CA ASP A 91 -7.54 -18.89 21.08
C ASP A 91 -6.16 -18.21 21.20
N GLU A 92 -5.74 -17.52 20.15
CA GLU A 92 -4.52 -16.71 20.12
C GLU A 92 -4.62 -15.55 21.11
N LEU A 93 -5.80 -14.92 21.23
CA LEU A 93 -6.05 -13.86 22.18
C LEU A 93 -5.98 -14.35 23.64
N GLU A 94 -6.56 -15.51 23.94
CA GLU A 94 -6.47 -16.12 25.27
C GLU A 94 -5.05 -16.56 25.62
N ALA A 95 -4.26 -17.00 24.63
CA ALA A 95 -2.83 -17.25 24.80
C ALA A 95 -2.06 -15.95 25.07
N ALA A 96 -2.32 -14.90 24.28
CA ALA A 96 -1.68 -13.59 24.41
C ALA A 96 -1.94 -12.96 25.79
N LYS A 97 -3.16 -13.08 26.33
CA LYS A 97 -3.53 -12.59 27.67
C LYS A 97 -2.67 -13.18 28.81
N LYS A 98 -2.15 -14.40 28.64
CA LYS A 98 -1.31 -15.07 29.66
C LYS A 98 0.13 -14.56 29.68
N VAL A 99 0.57 -13.93 28.59
CA VAL A 99 1.96 -13.48 28.42
C VAL A 99 2.13 -11.97 28.51
N VAL A 100 1.09 -11.19 28.23
CA VAL A 100 1.15 -9.74 28.43
C VAL A 100 1.22 -9.38 29.91
N GLY A 101 2.11 -8.45 30.25
CA GLY A 101 2.32 -8.03 31.63
C GLY A 101 1.08 -7.34 32.23
N SER A 102 0.91 -7.46 33.54
CA SER A 102 -0.23 -6.90 34.28
C SER A 102 -0.38 -5.37 34.19
N ASN A 103 0.68 -4.65 33.82
CA ASN A 103 0.70 -3.20 33.63
C ASN A 103 0.56 -2.77 32.16
N ALA A 104 0.33 -3.71 31.23
CA ALA A 104 0.16 -3.38 29.82
C ALA A 104 -1.16 -2.63 29.56
N LYS A 105 -1.24 -1.91 28.44
CA LYS A 105 -2.49 -1.28 28.00
C LYS A 105 -3.59 -2.34 27.85
N TRP A 106 -4.84 -1.96 28.08
CA TRP A 106 -5.98 -2.89 28.11
C TRP A 106 -6.17 -3.69 26.80
N TYR A 107 -5.69 -3.16 25.67
CA TYR A 107 -5.74 -3.79 24.36
C TYR A 107 -4.45 -4.52 23.98
N ALA A 108 -3.44 -4.60 24.84
CA ALA A 108 -2.10 -5.11 24.47
C ALA A 108 -2.14 -6.57 23.97
N ALA A 109 -2.98 -7.42 24.54
CA ALA A 109 -3.14 -8.80 24.05
C ALA A 109 -3.71 -8.82 22.62
N ALA A 110 -4.70 -7.97 22.33
CA ALA A 110 -5.30 -7.86 21.00
C ALA A 110 -4.33 -7.24 19.99
N GLN A 111 -3.56 -6.22 20.40
CA GLN A 111 -2.49 -5.65 19.58
C GLN A 111 -1.47 -6.71 19.21
N LYS A 112 -1.02 -7.51 20.18
CA LYS A 112 -0.06 -8.58 19.95
C LYS A 112 -0.58 -9.59 18.93
N VAL A 113 -1.83 -10.04 19.07
CA VAL A 113 -2.43 -10.96 18.08
C VAL A 113 -2.50 -10.30 16.71
N ALA A 114 -2.88 -9.02 16.64
CA ALA A 114 -2.96 -8.30 15.38
C ALA A 114 -1.59 -8.15 14.70
N GLU A 115 -0.52 -7.94 15.47
CA GLU A 115 0.85 -7.90 14.96
C GLU A 115 1.33 -9.29 14.52
N ASP A 116 1.15 -10.32 15.36
CA ASP A 116 1.57 -11.70 15.10
C ASP A 116 0.86 -12.30 13.86
N GLN A 117 -0.40 -11.90 13.62
CA GLN A 117 -1.21 -12.37 12.49
C GLN A 117 -1.19 -11.39 11.31
N HIS A 118 -0.34 -10.36 11.35
CA HIS A 118 -0.19 -9.35 10.29
C HIS A 118 -1.49 -8.60 9.92
N LEU A 119 -2.41 -8.44 10.89
CA LEU A 119 -3.71 -7.77 10.70
C LEU A 119 -3.56 -6.26 10.50
N LEU A 120 -2.43 -5.67 10.91
CA LEU A 120 -2.15 -4.23 10.82
C LEU A 120 -1.31 -3.86 9.58
N THR A 121 -1.09 -4.78 8.65
CA THR A 121 -0.37 -4.51 7.39
C THR A 121 -1.11 -3.43 6.58
N PHE A 122 -0.40 -2.40 6.14
CA PHE A 122 -0.93 -1.21 5.44
C PHE A 122 -1.91 -0.32 6.23
N VAL A 123 -2.17 -0.62 7.50
CA VAL A 123 -3.00 0.19 8.40
C VAL A 123 -2.20 1.40 8.88
N GLN A 124 -2.75 2.61 8.72
CA GLN A 124 -2.07 3.88 9.02
C GLN A 124 -2.50 4.48 10.37
N GLY A 125 -3.57 3.95 10.95
CA GLY A 125 -4.10 4.37 12.24
C GLY A 125 -3.17 4.05 13.41
N LYS A 126 -3.59 4.50 14.59
CA LYS A 126 -2.93 4.20 15.86
C LYS A 126 -3.98 3.65 16.81
N MET A 127 -3.59 2.67 17.61
CA MET A 127 -4.47 1.99 18.56
C MET A 127 -5.38 2.93 19.40
N ASP A 128 -4.86 4.03 19.92
CA ASP A 128 -5.65 4.99 20.73
C ASP A 128 -6.40 6.06 19.91
N ALA A 129 -6.18 6.14 18.61
CA ALA A 129 -6.80 7.11 17.72
C ALA A 129 -8.11 6.58 17.12
N PRO A 130 -9.02 7.48 16.69
CA PRO A 130 -10.19 7.11 15.89
C PRO A 130 -9.79 6.28 14.66
N ILE A 131 -10.47 5.16 14.44
CA ILE A 131 -10.24 4.33 13.26
C ILE A 131 -10.93 4.93 12.03
N THR A 132 -10.23 4.94 10.90
CA THR A 132 -10.79 5.33 9.61
C THR A 132 -11.50 4.15 8.93
N ARG A 133 -12.37 4.44 7.96
CA ARG A 133 -12.98 3.41 7.12
C ARG A 133 -11.95 2.68 6.26
N TYR A 134 -10.83 3.33 5.91
CA TYR A 134 -9.69 2.70 5.25
C TYR A 134 -9.01 1.66 6.12
N ASP A 135 -8.60 2.04 7.33
CA ASP A 135 -7.97 1.13 8.30
C ASP A 135 -8.89 -0.06 8.61
N MET A 136 -10.19 0.21 8.74
CA MET A 136 -11.19 -0.84 8.94
C MET A 136 -11.22 -1.84 7.78
N ALA A 137 -11.22 -1.36 6.53
CA ALA A 137 -11.20 -2.22 5.35
C ALA A 137 -9.93 -3.07 5.28
N ALA A 138 -8.76 -2.49 5.53
CA ALA A 138 -7.47 -3.19 5.52
C ALA A 138 -7.39 -4.28 6.60
N ILE A 139 -7.78 -3.96 7.84
CA ILE A 139 -7.80 -4.96 8.93
C ILE A 139 -8.71 -6.12 8.55
N MET A 140 -9.88 -5.84 7.97
CA MET A 140 -10.83 -6.87 7.56
C MET A 140 -10.28 -7.77 6.44
N THR A 141 -9.59 -7.22 5.44
CA THR A 141 -8.95 -8.04 4.39
C THR A 141 -7.78 -8.84 4.92
N ASN A 142 -6.97 -8.28 5.82
CA ASN A 142 -5.86 -9.00 6.43
C ASN A 142 -6.36 -10.17 7.30
N ILE A 143 -7.50 -10.00 7.99
CA ILE A 143 -8.16 -11.11 8.70
C ILE A 143 -8.63 -12.19 7.72
N MET A 144 -9.20 -11.81 6.58
CA MET A 144 -9.59 -12.76 5.54
C MET A 144 -8.38 -13.54 5.04
N ASP A 145 -7.23 -12.89 4.85
CA ASP A 145 -6.00 -13.56 4.40
C ASP A 145 -5.41 -14.47 5.47
N ALA A 146 -5.29 -13.99 6.72
CA ALA A 146 -4.79 -14.78 7.84
C ALA A 146 -5.70 -15.98 8.18
N LYS A 147 -6.98 -15.94 7.78
CA LYS A 147 -7.92 -17.06 7.91
C LYS A 147 -8.13 -17.86 6.62
N GLU A 148 -7.35 -17.57 5.58
CA GLU A 148 -7.45 -18.23 4.27
C GLU A 148 -8.89 -18.26 3.74
N PHE A 149 -9.62 -17.15 3.94
CA PHE A 149 -11.04 -17.06 3.67
C PHE A 149 -11.34 -17.19 2.17
N SER A 150 -11.92 -18.32 1.78
CA SER A 150 -12.21 -18.69 0.38
C SER A 150 -13.30 -17.85 -0.30
N GLY A 151 -14.10 -17.11 0.46
CA GLY A 151 -15.16 -16.25 -0.07
C GLY A 151 -14.68 -14.85 -0.49
N ARG A 152 -13.36 -14.60 -0.51
CA ARG A 152 -12.80 -13.32 -0.97
C ARG A 152 -13.01 -13.18 -2.49
N PRO A 153 -13.44 -12.01 -2.99
CA PRO A 153 -13.56 -11.78 -4.42
C PRO A 153 -12.19 -11.94 -5.10
N GLY A 154 -12.19 -12.59 -6.27
CA GLY A 154 -10.98 -12.69 -7.11
C GLY A 154 -10.60 -11.35 -7.73
N LEU A 155 -9.44 -11.29 -8.38
CA LEU A 155 -8.91 -10.06 -9.00
C LEU A 155 -9.93 -9.39 -9.94
N ALA A 156 -10.54 -10.16 -10.85
CA ALA A 156 -11.51 -9.62 -11.81
C ALA A 156 -12.79 -9.06 -11.14
N GLU A 157 -13.26 -9.68 -10.05
CA GLU A 157 -14.44 -9.19 -9.32
C GLU A 157 -14.10 -7.94 -8.48
N THR A 158 -12.87 -7.90 -7.96
CA THR A 158 -12.32 -6.74 -7.25
C THR A 158 -12.17 -5.54 -8.20
N GLU A 159 -11.58 -5.73 -9.37
CA GLU A 159 -11.44 -4.69 -10.41
C GLU A 159 -12.81 -4.18 -10.90
N ALA A 160 -13.77 -5.08 -11.14
CA ALA A 160 -15.13 -4.71 -11.53
C ALA A 160 -15.88 -3.91 -10.45
N THR A 161 -15.34 -3.83 -9.24
CA THR A 161 -15.91 -3.04 -8.13
C THR A 161 -15.36 -1.61 -8.11
N PHE A 162 -14.26 -1.33 -8.81
CA PHE A 162 -13.65 0.00 -8.85
C PHE A 162 -14.62 1.06 -9.38
N ASP A 163 -15.31 0.75 -10.48
CA ASP A 163 -16.31 1.64 -11.09
C ASP A 163 -17.58 1.82 -10.25
N LYS A 164 -17.81 0.98 -9.24
CA LYS A 164 -18.98 1.04 -8.35
C LYS A 164 -18.75 1.90 -7.11
N ILE A 165 -17.51 2.33 -6.88
CA ILE A 165 -17.13 3.17 -5.76
C ILE A 165 -16.89 4.59 -6.29
N ALA A 166 -17.77 5.52 -5.96
CA ALA A 166 -17.78 6.85 -6.61
C ALA A 166 -16.49 7.65 -6.43
N ASP A 167 -15.85 7.49 -5.27
CA ASP A 167 -14.61 8.14 -4.88
C ASP A 167 -13.39 7.21 -5.01
N PHE A 168 -13.51 6.10 -5.76
CA PHE A 168 -12.45 5.09 -5.89
C PHE A 168 -11.11 5.69 -6.29
N LYS A 169 -11.13 6.65 -7.21
CA LYS A 169 -9.92 7.36 -7.69
C LYS A 169 -9.24 8.21 -6.62
N SER A 170 -9.92 8.53 -5.53
CA SER A 170 -9.38 9.26 -4.37
C SER A 170 -8.99 8.33 -3.22
N ILE A 171 -9.22 7.02 -3.37
CA ILE A 171 -8.78 6.00 -2.42
C ILE A 171 -7.28 5.78 -2.59
N PRO A 172 -6.47 5.86 -1.52
CA PRO A 172 -5.04 5.55 -1.60
C PRO A 172 -4.83 4.12 -2.11
N ASN A 173 -3.83 3.91 -2.97
CA ASN A 173 -3.61 2.62 -3.64
C ASN A 173 -3.47 1.45 -2.65
N SER A 174 -2.80 1.67 -1.51
CA SER A 174 -2.66 0.71 -0.41
C SER A 174 -4.01 0.23 0.16
N TYR A 175 -5.06 1.03 0.02
CA TYR A 175 -6.42 0.71 0.44
C TYR A 175 -7.34 0.29 -0.70
N GLN A 176 -6.99 0.49 -1.98
CA GLN A 176 -7.90 0.24 -3.11
C GLN A 176 -8.38 -1.21 -3.18
N ILE A 177 -7.46 -2.17 -3.07
CA ILE A 177 -7.80 -3.60 -3.06
C ILE A 177 -8.63 -3.96 -1.82
N SER A 178 -8.25 -3.43 -0.66
CA SER A 178 -8.95 -3.69 0.61
C SER A 178 -10.36 -3.14 0.59
N VAL A 179 -10.53 -1.90 0.13
CA VAL A 179 -11.82 -1.22 -0.01
C VAL A 179 -12.69 -1.91 -1.05
N ALA A 180 -12.16 -2.18 -2.25
CA ALA A 180 -12.91 -2.88 -3.28
C ALA A 180 -13.36 -4.27 -2.81
N SER A 181 -12.50 -5.00 -2.09
CA SER A 181 -12.83 -6.32 -1.52
C SER A 181 -14.00 -6.23 -0.54
N VAL A 182 -13.90 -5.37 0.49
CA VAL A 182 -14.96 -5.26 1.50
C VAL A 182 -16.25 -4.62 0.96
N PHE A 183 -16.16 -3.79 -0.08
CA PHE A 183 -17.30 -3.19 -0.75
C PHE A 183 -18.02 -4.20 -1.66
N ALA A 184 -17.27 -4.99 -2.44
CA ALA A 184 -17.81 -6.07 -3.28
C ALA A 184 -18.60 -7.09 -2.45
N MET A 185 -18.04 -7.45 -1.29
CA MET A 185 -18.67 -8.35 -0.33
C MET A 185 -19.82 -7.69 0.46
N GLY A 186 -20.04 -6.39 0.31
CA GLY A 186 -21.07 -5.64 1.05
C GLY A 186 -20.79 -5.51 2.55
N LEU A 187 -19.56 -5.79 3.00
CA LEU A 187 -19.17 -5.71 4.40
C LEU A 187 -19.17 -4.25 4.87
N ILE A 188 -18.55 -3.36 4.07
CA ILE A 188 -18.61 -1.92 4.25
C ILE A 188 -19.28 -1.30 3.02
N SER A 189 -20.42 -0.65 3.22
CA SER A 189 -21.19 0.01 2.15
C SER A 189 -20.76 1.47 1.98
N GLY A 190 -21.04 2.05 0.81
CA GLY A 190 -20.88 3.48 0.57
C GLY A 190 -21.77 4.33 1.49
N VAL A 191 -21.37 5.59 1.67
CA VAL A 191 -22.04 6.58 2.52
C VAL A 191 -23.12 7.36 1.79
N ASP A 192 -23.37 7.07 0.52
CA ASP A 192 -24.42 7.68 -0.29
C ASP A 192 -24.91 6.70 -1.38
N SER A 193 -25.90 7.13 -2.15
CA SER A 193 -26.47 6.34 -3.26
C SER A 193 -25.52 6.20 -4.46
N LYS A 194 -24.43 6.96 -4.51
CA LYS A 194 -23.41 6.89 -5.57
C LYS A 194 -22.37 5.83 -5.27
N GLY A 195 -22.31 5.33 -4.03
CA GLY A 195 -21.30 4.36 -3.60
C GLY A 195 -20.01 5.01 -3.11
N THR A 196 -20.04 6.29 -2.73
CA THR A 196 -18.87 6.98 -2.13
C THR A 196 -18.41 6.21 -0.89
N PHE A 197 -17.16 5.74 -0.87
CA PHE A 197 -16.62 4.99 0.24
C PHE A 197 -16.29 5.88 1.44
N ALA A 198 -15.82 7.12 1.21
CA ALA A 198 -15.44 8.11 2.22
C ALA A 198 -14.42 7.59 3.23
N GLY A 199 -13.32 6.99 2.73
CA GLY A 199 -12.43 6.16 3.55
C GLY A 199 -11.71 6.84 4.71
N SER A 200 -11.44 8.15 4.61
CA SER A 200 -10.84 8.93 5.71
C SER A 200 -11.84 9.25 6.84
N SER A 201 -13.14 9.01 6.63
CA SER A 201 -14.14 9.25 7.66
C SER A 201 -14.00 8.25 8.81
N TYR A 202 -14.23 8.72 10.03
CA TYR A 202 -14.22 7.86 11.21
C TYR A 202 -15.51 7.06 11.33
N MET A 203 -15.41 5.90 11.97
CA MET A 203 -16.55 5.04 12.25
C MET A 203 -16.99 5.12 13.71
N ASN A 204 -18.30 4.97 13.91
CA ASN A 204 -18.88 4.86 15.23
C ASN A 204 -19.07 3.40 15.67
N ARG A 205 -19.35 3.22 16.96
CA ARG A 205 -19.53 1.91 17.60
C ARG A 205 -20.70 1.10 17.03
N ALA A 206 -21.80 1.75 16.62
CA ALA A 206 -22.92 1.06 15.99
C ALA A 206 -22.56 0.50 14.62
N GLN A 207 -21.83 1.26 13.79
CA GLN A 207 -21.36 0.78 12.50
C GLN A 207 -20.37 -0.37 12.65
N ALA A 208 -19.51 -0.35 13.67
CA ALA A 208 -18.60 -1.46 13.97
C ALA A 208 -19.33 -2.79 14.25
N ALA A 209 -20.43 -2.74 15.00
CA ALA A 209 -21.26 -3.91 15.27
C ALA A 209 -21.90 -4.48 13.99
N VAL A 210 -22.35 -3.59 13.09
CA VAL A 210 -22.89 -4.01 11.78
C VAL A 210 -21.82 -4.64 10.90
N VAL A 211 -20.64 -4.04 10.83
CA VAL A 211 -19.50 -4.57 10.06
C VAL A 211 -19.07 -5.94 10.59
N TYR A 212 -18.96 -6.11 11.91
CA TYR A 212 -18.73 -7.40 12.56
C TYR A 212 -19.78 -8.44 12.14
N GLY A 213 -21.06 -8.11 12.25
CA GLY A 213 -22.14 -9.03 11.92
C GLY A 213 -22.08 -9.50 10.47
N ARG A 214 -21.87 -8.57 9.54
CA ARG A 214 -21.71 -8.88 8.10
C ARG A 214 -20.51 -9.77 7.84
N MET A 215 -19.37 -9.49 8.47
CA MET A 215 -18.17 -10.29 8.32
C MET A 215 -18.35 -11.69 8.89
N LYS A 216 -18.95 -11.82 10.08
CA LYS A 216 -19.32 -13.12 10.67
C LYS A 216 -20.24 -13.91 9.76
N ASP A 217 -21.26 -13.28 9.19
CA ASP A 217 -22.18 -13.94 8.25
C ASP A 217 -21.45 -14.39 6.97
N ALA A 218 -20.53 -13.59 6.43
CA ALA A 218 -19.71 -13.99 5.28
C ALA A 218 -18.87 -15.25 5.59
N PHE A 219 -18.24 -15.31 6.77
CA PHE A 219 -17.48 -16.48 7.22
C PHE A 219 -18.34 -17.72 7.44
N LEU A 220 -19.55 -17.56 7.98
CA LEU A 220 -20.51 -18.67 8.15
C LEU A 220 -21.04 -19.17 6.80
N ASN A 221 -21.31 -18.26 5.85
CA ASN A 221 -21.91 -18.59 4.56
C ASN A 221 -20.89 -19.14 3.55
N ALA A 222 -19.61 -18.74 3.59
CA ALA A 222 -18.59 -19.36 2.72
C ALA A 222 -18.33 -20.84 3.07
N GLY A 223 -18.68 -21.26 4.29
CA GLY A 223 -18.68 -22.66 4.71
C GLY A 223 -19.91 -23.46 4.31
N GLY A 224 -20.92 -22.86 3.66
CA GLY A 224 -22.17 -23.54 3.29
C GLY A 224 -22.86 -22.94 2.07
N ASN A 225 -23.07 -23.76 1.02
CA ASN A 225 -23.85 -23.42 -0.19
C ASN A 225 -25.19 -22.71 0.14
N GLY A 226 -25.21 -21.37 0.09
CA GLY A 226 -26.42 -20.59 0.36
C GLY A 226 -26.39 -19.21 -0.31
N THR A 227 -27.33 -19.00 -1.22
CA THR A 227 -27.59 -17.76 -1.98
C THR A 227 -27.72 -16.52 -1.09
N THR A 228 -26.99 -15.45 -1.42
CA THR A 228 -27.07 -14.15 -0.75
C THR A 228 -28.32 -13.38 -1.17
N THR A 229 -29.23 -13.13 -0.22
CA THR A 229 -30.27 -12.09 -0.36
C THR A 229 -29.69 -10.74 0.07
N LYS A 230 -29.66 -9.78 -0.86
CA LYS A 230 -29.31 -8.37 -0.68
C LYS A 230 -30.29 -7.65 0.26
N PRO A 231 -29.84 -6.99 1.35
CA PRO A 231 -30.68 -6.10 2.15
C PRO A 231 -30.65 -4.64 1.65
N GLU A 232 -31.76 -3.92 1.84
CA GLU A 232 -32.07 -2.57 1.37
C GLU A 232 -31.11 -1.47 1.84
N THR A 233 -30.87 -0.52 0.93
CA THR A 233 -30.16 0.74 1.13
C THR A 233 -31.07 1.76 1.82
N THR A 234 -30.74 2.19 3.04
CA THR A 234 -31.34 3.39 3.65
C THR A 234 -30.45 4.60 3.40
N GLU A 235 -31.04 5.64 2.80
CA GLU A 235 -30.45 6.90 2.36
C GLU A 235 -29.90 7.75 3.53
N PRO A 236 -28.76 8.47 3.39
CA PRO A 236 -28.20 9.29 4.46
C PRO A 236 -28.70 10.74 4.38
N THR A 237 -29.09 11.28 5.53
CA THR A 237 -29.42 12.70 5.74
C THR A 237 -28.14 13.50 6.06
N PRO A 238 -27.93 14.72 5.52
CA PRO A 238 -26.70 15.50 5.71
C PRO A 238 -26.66 16.20 7.09
N THR A 239 -25.46 16.47 7.61
CA THR A 239 -25.21 17.28 8.83
C THR A 239 -23.97 18.17 8.58
N PRO A 240 -23.91 19.42 9.09
CA PRO A 240 -23.24 20.54 8.41
C PRO A 240 -21.76 20.73 8.80
N THR A 241 -21.02 21.30 7.85
CA THR A 241 -19.60 21.68 7.90
C THR A 241 -19.36 22.99 8.68
N PRO A 242 -18.32 23.09 9.53
CA PRO A 242 -17.79 24.38 9.99
C PRO A 242 -16.71 24.93 9.04
N SER A 243 -16.84 26.20 8.63
CA SER A 243 -15.85 27.00 7.87
C SER A 243 -14.64 27.38 8.76
N ALA A 244 -13.36 27.50 8.33
CA ALA A 244 -12.62 28.42 7.43
C ALA A 244 -11.10 28.35 7.85
N PRO A 245 -10.06 29.03 7.27
CA PRO A 245 -9.99 29.99 6.15
C PRO A 245 -8.86 29.76 5.08
N GLY A 246 -9.12 30.26 3.85
CA GLY A 246 -8.21 31.01 2.95
C GLY A 246 -6.88 30.41 2.44
N GLY A 247 -6.84 30.07 1.14
CA GLY A 247 -5.62 29.79 0.37
C GLY A 247 -5.96 29.14 -0.97
N ASP A 248 -5.95 29.92 -2.04
CA ASP A 248 -6.50 29.56 -3.35
C ASP A 248 -5.50 28.71 -4.14
N GLY A 249 -5.49 27.40 -3.88
CA GLY A 249 -4.85 26.38 -4.69
C GLY A 249 -5.45 25.03 -4.34
N GLU A 250 -6.00 24.31 -5.33
CA GLU A 250 -6.49 22.95 -5.10
C GLU A 250 -5.30 22.05 -4.72
N SER A 251 -5.13 21.79 -3.43
CA SER A 251 -4.16 20.83 -2.92
C SER A 251 -4.74 19.43 -3.12
N SER A 252 -4.12 18.66 -4.03
CA SER A 252 -4.46 17.27 -4.33
C SER A 252 -3.43 16.31 -3.72
N VAL A 253 -3.82 15.04 -3.56
CA VAL A 253 -3.00 14.00 -2.90
C VAL A 253 -1.69 13.78 -3.67
N VAL A 254 -0.57 13.69 -2.95
CA VAL A 254 0.76 13.34 -3.51
C VAL A 254 0.65 12.09 -4.40
N GLY A 255 1.31 12.11 -5.56
CA GLY A 255 1.28 11.02 -6.54
C GLY A 255 0.16 11.10 -7.58
N THR A 256 -0.68 12.14 -7.54
CA THR A 256 -1.84 12.29 -8.46
C THR A 256 -1.66 13.44 -9.46
N THR A 257 -2.47 13.43 -10.53
CA THR A 257 -2.53 14.52 -11.50
C THR A 257 -3.78 15.38 -11.29
N SER A 258 -3.62 16.69 -11.50
CA SER A 258 -4.68 17.70 -11.46
C SER A 258 -5.03 18.19 -12.86
N SER A 259 -6.27 18.64 -13.04
CA SER A 259 -6.71 19.31 -14.27
C SER A 259 -6.17 20.73 -14.41
N GLN A 260 -5.64 21.30 -13.32
CA GLN A 260 -5.04 22.64 -13.25
C GLN A 260 -3.62 22.55 -12.66
N PRO A 261 -2.79 23.59 -12.83
CA PRO A 261 -1.51 23.66 -12.15
C PRO A 261 -1.65 23.57 -10.62
N VAL A 262 -0.82 22.75 -10.00
CA VAL A 262 -0.76 22.53 -8.56
C VAL A 262 0.16 23.56 -7.92
N THR A 263 -0.16 23.99 -6.70
CA THR A 263 0.77 24.74 -5.85
C THR A 263 1.34 23.81 -4.79
N LEU A 264 2.63 23.53 -4.88
CA LEU A 264 3.32 22.66 -3.95
C LEU A 264 3.67 23.39 -2.65
N SER A 265 3.60 22.67 -1.53
CA SER A 265 4.17 23.07 -0.24
C SER A 265 4.48 21.82 0.57
N TYR A 266 5.52 21.85 1.40
CA TYR A 266 5.87 20.68 2.21
C TYR A 266 4.73 20.28 3.15
N ALA A 267 4.01 21.27 3.70
CA ALA A 267 2.87 21.04 4.60
C ALA A 267 1.74 20.21 3.99
N THR A 268 1.54 20.30 2.67
CA THR A 268 0.44 19.63 1.97
C THR A 268 0.90 18.49 1.06
N HIS A 269 2.20 18.46 0.72
CA HIS A 269 2.76 17.53 -0.25
C HIS A 269 3.92 16.68 0.29
N LYS A 270 4.05 16.55 1.62
CA LYS A 270 5.02 15.62 2.23
C LYS A 270 4.78 14.17 1.73
N PRO A 271 5.83 13.37 1.50
CA PRO A 271 5.70 11.95 1.21
C PRO A 271 4.78 11.24 2.22
N VAL A 272 3.77 10.55 1.69
CA VAL A 272 2.72 9.89 2.50
C VAL A 272 3.02 8.42 2.77
N ASP A 273 3.75 7.77 1.88
CA ASP A 273 4.16 6.37 2.01
C ASP A 273 5.56 6.27 2.62
N ASP A 274 5.76 5.28 3.48
CA ASP A 274 7.03 5.06 4.17
C ASP A 274 7.78 3.82 3.68
N TYR A 275 8.46 3.96 2.55
CA TYR A 275 9.34 2.93 1.99
C TYR A 275 10.70 2.89 2.72
N TRP A 276 11.10 4.00 3.33
CA TRP A 276 12.40 4.17 3.99
C TRP A 276 12.55 3.30 5.25
N SER A 277 11.50 3.17 6.07
CA SER A 277 11.58 2.45 7.34
C SER A 277 11.87 0.95 7.18
N GLU A 278 11.49 0.37 6.04
CA GLU A 278 11.72 -1.04 5.70
C GLU A 278 13.13 -1.31 5.16
N GLN A 279 13.91 -0.25 4.89
CA GLN A 279 15.23 -0.38 4.29
C GLN A 279 16.31 -0.82 5.29
N SER A 280 17.41 -1.33 4.74
CA SER A 280 18.59 -1.69 5.52
C SER A 280 19.14 -0.49 6.30
N ASP A 281 19.82 -0.75 7.41
CA ASP A 281 20.44 0.31 8.21
C ASP A 281 21.47 1.12 7.40
N ALA A 282 22.14 0.48 6.43
CA ALA A 282 23.05 1.17 5.52
C ALA A 282 22.34 2.24 4.68
N VAL A 283 21.16 1.91 4.11
CA VAL A 283 20.35 2.84 3.32
C VAL A 283 19.75 3.93 4.21
N LYS A 284 19.16 3.56 5.36
CA LYS A 284 18.57 4.52 6.31
C LYS A 284 19.60 5.51 6.85
N ASN A 285 20.81 5.05 7.18
CA ASN A 285 21.87 5.93 7.66
C ASN A 285 22.40 6.88 6.58
N ALA A 286 22.32 6.48 5.31
CA ALA A 286 22.87 7.24 4.18
C ALA A 286 21.86 8.18 3.50
N THR A 287 20.57 8.06 3.80
CA THR A 287 19.50 8.79 3.12
C THR A 287 18.64 9.58 4.10
N ASP A 288 17.98 10.60 3.56
CA ASP A 288 16.91 11.29 4.25
C ASP A 288 15.61 10.54 3.97
N LYS A 289 14.74 10.49 4.98
CA LYS A 289 13.49 9.71 4.91
C LYS A 289 12.56 10.28 3.85
N ASP A 290 12.34 11.59 3.88
CA ASP A 290 11.37 12.23 2.99
C ASP A 290 11.94 12.28 1.56
N ALA A 291 13.24 12.51 1.40
CA ALA A 291 13.88 12.43 0.09
C ALA A 291 13.80 11.01 -0.51
N PHE A 292 14.08 9.98 0.28
CA PHE A 292 13.97 8.60 -0.19
C PHE A 292 12.53 8.26 -0.61
N ASN A 293 11.54 8.58 0.22
CA ASN A 293 10.14 8.32 -0.08
C ASN A 293 9.65 9.15 -1.29
N ALA A 294 10.10 10.39 -1.44
CA ALA A 294 9.82 11.21 -2.61
C ALA A 294 10.41 10.60 -3.90
N ALA A 295 11.65 10.11 -3.84
CA ALA A 295 12.29 9.46 -4.99
C ALA A 295 11.57 8.18 -5.41
N VAL A 296 11.14 7.35 -4.44
CA VAL A 296 10.31 6.16 -4.72
C VAL A 296 8.97 6.56 -5.34
N ASN A 297 8.29 7.58 -4.80
CA ASN A 297 7.04 8.09 -5.37
C ASN A 297 7.21 8.54 -6.83
N THR A 298 8.30 9.26 -7.13
CA THR A 298 8.63 9.68 -8.50
C THR A 298 8.89 8.50 -9.44
N LEU A 299 9.53 7.44 -8.97
CA LEU A 299 9.72 6.20 -9.75
C LEU A 299 8.39 5.47 -10.00
N ILE A 300 7.50 5.41 -9.00
CA ILE A 300 6.16 4.81 -9.14
C ILE A 300 5.32 5.55 -10.18
N HIS A 301 5.42 6.88 -10.23
CA HIS A 301 4.61 7.73 -11.10
C HIS A 301 5.35 8.29 -12.31
N ALA A 302 6.48 7.67 -12.68
CA ALA A 302 7.39 8.17 -13.70
C ALA A 302 6.69 8.53 -15.01
N GLU A 303 5.81 7.66 -15.51
CA GLU A 303 5.10 7.88 -16.78
C GLU A 303 4.12 9.05 -16.71
N GLU A 304 3.38 9.21 -15.61
CA GLU A 304 2.43 10.31 -15.44
C GLU A 304 3.15 11.65 -15.29
N ILE A 305 4.23 11.67 -14.51
CA ILE A 305 5.09 12.84 -14.35
C ILE A 305 5.67 13.24 -15.71
N ALA A 306 6.26 12.29 -16.45
CA ALA A 306 6.95 12.54 -17.70
C ALA A 306 6.06 13.08 -18.84
N LYS A 307 4.73 12.91 -18.79
CA LYS A 307 3.80 13.38 -19.84
C LYS A 307 3.87 14.88 -20.11
N SER A 308 4.05 15.67 -19.06
CA SER A 308 4.05 17.15 -19.14
C SER A 308 5.32 17.79 -18.58
N SER A 309 6.31 16.99 -18.17
CA SER A 309 7.64 17.48 -17.82
C SER A 309 8.44 17.83 -19.08
N THR A 310 9.13 18.98 -19.07
CA THR A 310 10.05 19.40 -20.14
C THR A 310 11.45 19.59 -19.60
N SER A 311 12.48 19.76 -20.43
CA SER A 311 13.90 19.69 -20.04
C SER A 311 14.36 20.53 -18.83
N ARG A 312 13.55 21.50 -18.35
CA ARG A 312 13.79 22.30 -17.14
C ARG A 312 12.50 22.69 -16.40
N GLN A 313 11.40 21.98 -16.64
CA GLN A 313 10.13 22.25 -15.98
C GLN A 313 9.50 20.96 -15.52
N VAL A 314 9.15 20.94 -14.24
CA VAL A 314 8.29 19.92 -13.65
C VAL A 314 6.93 19.92 -14.34
N ASN A 315 6.23 18.79 -14.30
CA ASN A 315 4.84 18.70 -14.70
C ASN A 315 4.00 19.60 -13.77
N PRO A 316 3.49 20.74 -14.24
CA PRO A 316 2.83 21.71 -13.36
C PRO A 316 1.55 21.16 -12.74
N ASN A 317 1.01 20.08 -13.30
CA ASN A 317 -0.25 19.48 -12.89
C ASN A 317 -0.06 18.24 -12.01
N PHE A 318 1.17 17.86 -11.67
CA PHE A 318 1.42 16.69 -10.82
C PHE A 318 1.60 17.12 -9.35
N ASN A 319 0.99 16.37 -8.44
CA ASN A 319 1.15 16.56 -7.00
C ASN A 319 2.41 15.80 -6.56
N TYR A 320 3.55 16.46 -6.66
CA TYR A 320 4.83 15.88 -6.29
C TYR A 320 4.91 15.56 -4.80
N ALA A 321 5.67 14.52 -4.46
CA ALA A 321 6.15 14.34 -3.10
C ALA A 321 7.28 15.37 -2.84
N VAL A 322 7.01 16.33 -1.96
CA VAL A 322 7.92 17.40 -1.57
C VAL A 322 8.76 16.95 -0.38
N TYR A 323 10.08 16.92 -0.54
CA TYR A 323 11.00 16.50 0.52
C TYR A 323 11.70 17.66 1.24
N GLY A 324 11.66 18.87 0.68
CA GLY A 324 12.20 20.09 1.29
C GLY A 324 11.46 21.34 0.82
N GLU A 325 11.58 22.46 1.54
CA GLU A 325 10.97 23.74 1.18
C GLU A 325 11.87 24.92 1.56
N ASN A 326 12.05 25.86 0.63
CA ASN A 326 12.95 27.00 0.73
C ASN A 326 14.42 26.63 0.96
N GLU A 327 14.82 25.42 0.56
CA GLU A 327 16.21 25.04 0.56
C GLU A 327 16.83 25.58 -0.72
N ASN A 328 17.92 26.34 -0.62
CA ASN A 328 18.74 26.51 -1.81
C ASN A 328 19.20 25.09 -2.18
N ILE A 329 19.02 24.62 -3.42
CA ILE A 329 19.51 23.29 -3.83
C ILE A 329 21.01 23.11 -3.57
N ASP A 330 21.75 24.23 -3.48
CA ASP A 330 23.16 24.29 -3.05
C ASP A 330 23.39 24.08 -1.54
N ALA A 331 22.32 23.92 -0.74
CA ALA A 331 22.30 23.77 0.71
C ALA A 331 21.64 22.45 1.20
N LEU A 332 21.31 21.53 0.28
CA LEU A 332 20.79 20.20 0.59
C LEU A 332 21.71 19.44 1.57
N ASP A 333 21.12 18.67 2.49
CA ASP A 333 21.89 17.77 3.35
C ASP A 333 22.56 16.67 2.50
N LYS A 334 23.69 16.16 2.99
CA LYS A 334 24.46 15.10 2.32
C LYS A 334 23.61 13.88 1.98
N LYS A 335 22.60 13.61 2.81
CA LYS A 335 21.67 12.50 2.64
C LYS A 335 20.68 12.72 1.50
N GLU A 336 20.20 13.94 1.29
CA GLU A 336 19.34 14.30 0.15
C GLU A 336 20.13 14.29 -1.15
N ILE A 337 21.38 14.78 -1.11
CA ILE A 337 22.32 14.70 -2.24
C ILE A 337 22.57 13.23 -2.62
N ALA A 338 22.69 12.32 -1.65
CA ALA A 338 22.85 10.90 -1.92
C ALA A 338 21.64 10.30 -2.66
N VAL A 339 20.41 10.64 -2.25
CA VAL A 339 19.19 10.21 -2.96
C VAL A 339 19.13 10.83 -4.36
N SER A 340 19.37 12.13 -4.47
CA SER A 340 19.31 12.85 -5.75
C SER A 340 20.30 12.33 -6.78
N SER A 341 21.56 12.15 -6.39
CA SER A 341 22.61 11.64 -7.27
C SER A 341 22.35 10.21 -7.73
N THR A 342 21.84 9.35 -6.84
CA THR A 342 21.53 7.96 -7.16
C THR A 342 20.30 7.86 -8.06
N LEU A 343 19.23 8.61 -7.76
CA LEU A 343 18.05 8.69 -8.62
C LEU A 343 18.40 9.22 -10.02
N GLY A 344 19.23 10.26 -10.12
CA GLY A 344 19.67 10.82 -11.41
C GLY A 344 20.54 9.89 -12.24
N SER A 345 21.05 8.80 -11.65
CA SER A 345 21.80 7.77 -12.36
C SER A 345 20.92 6.68 -12.97
N ILE A 346 19.64 6.62 -12.58
CA ILE A 346 18.67 5.62 -13.00
C ILE A 346 17.96 6.06 -14.29
N ASN A 347 17.81 5.12 -15.23
CA ASN A 347 16.79 5.20 -16.26
C ASN A 347 15.79 4.06 -16.04
N ALA A 348 14.50 4.35 -16.11
CA ALA A 348 13.43 3.38 -15.90
C ALA A 348 12.12 3.89 -16.54
N TYR A 349 11.20 3.00 -16.88
CA TYR A 349 9.82 3.36 -17.25
C TYR A 349 9.72 4.42 -18.37
N GLY A 350 10.58 4.33 -19.39
CA GLY A 350 10.62 5.30 -20.47
C GLY A 350 11.10 6.69 -20.05
N SER A 351 11.75 6.81 -18.88
CA SER A 351 12.09 8.06 -18.22
C SER A 351 13.51 8.09 -17.65
N LYS A 352 14.00 9.32 -17.44
CA LYS A 352 15.18 9.66 -16.62
C LYS A 352 14.75 10.62 -15.51
N PHE A 353 15.54 10.73 -14.45
CA PHE A 353 15.11 11.42 -13.23
C PHE A 353 16.11 12.49 -12.77
N SER A 354 15.64 13.46 -11.99
CA SER A 354 16.50 14.45 -11.31
C SER A 354 15.76 15.11 -10.14
N ALA A 355 16.51 15.74 -9.24
CA ALA A 355 15.95 16.74 -8.34
C ALA A 355 15.63 18.03 -9.09
N GLU A 356 14.53 18.69 -8.71
CA GLU A 356 14.09 19.97 -9.23
C GLU A 356 13.51 20.82 -8.10
N THR A 357 13.47 22.14 -8.31
CA THR A 357 12.74 23.07 -7.44
C THR A 357 11.48 23.57 -8.16
N ALA A 358 10.34 23.47 -7.49
CA ALA A 358 9.05 23.95 -7.99
C ALA A 358 8.24 24.58 -6.85
N ASN A 359 7.69 25.78 -7.04
CA ASN A 359 7.02 26.54 -5.97
C ASN A 359 7.87 26.69 -4.68
N ASN A 360 9.20 26.86 -4.83
CA ASN A 360 10.17 26.85 -3.72
C ASN A 360 10.17 25.55 -2.89
N CYS A 361 9.73 24.45 -3.50
CA CYS A 361 9.72 23.12 -2.92
C CYS A 361 10.64 22.19 -3.70
N GLU A 362 11.31 21.31 -2.96
CA GLU A 362 12.30 20.39 -3.48
C GLU A 362 11.60 19.07 -3.79
N VAL A 363 11.67 18.65 -5.05
CA VAL A 363 10.95 17.50 -5.59
C VAL A 363 11.84 16.67 -6.49
N PHE A 364 11.49 15.40 -6.68
CA PHE A 364 12.09 14.58 -7.73
C PHE A 364 11.18 14.52 -8.95
N ASN A 365 11.76 14.76 -10.12
CA ASN A 365 11.04 14.78 -11.38
C ASN A 365 11.43 13.61 -12.28
N ALA A 366 10.51 13.24 -13.18
CA ALA A 366 10.74 12.31 -14.28
C ALA A 366 10.62 13.05 -15.62
N TYR A 367 11.55 12.78 -16.52
CA TYR A 367 11.54 13.27 -17.89
C TYR A 367 11.46 12.10 -18.84
N LYS A 368 10.57 12.20 -19.83
CA LYS A 368 10.52 11.24 -20.92
C LYS A 368 11.91 11.11 -21.56
N MET A 369 12.30 9.88 -21.85
CA MET A 369 13.45 9.61 -22.70
C MET A 369 13.29 10.34 -24.03
N SER A 370 14.38 10.92 -24.52
CA SER A 370 14.38 11.76 -25.73
C SER A 370 13.70 11.04 -26.90
N ASP A 371 12.82 11.73 -27.62
CA ASP A 371 12.18 11.18 -28.82
C ASP A 371 13.21 10.72 -29.86
N LYS A 372 14.37 11.41 -29.94
CA LYS A 372 15.48 11.00 -30.83
C LYS A 372 16.08 9.66 -30.40
N VAL A 373 16.27 9.46 -29.09
CA VAL A 373 16.79 8.18 -28.55
C VAL A 373 15.74 7.09 -28.75
N THR A 374 14.47 7.37 -28.45
CA THR A 374 13.35 6.45 -28.63
C THR A 374 13.23 5.99 -30.09
N ALA A 375 13.35 6.92 -31.04
CA ALA A 375 13.36 6.61 -32.47
C ALA A 375 14.58 5.76 -32.87
N ALA A 376 15.77 6.09 -32.35
CA ALA A 376 17.00 5.37 -32.67
C ALA A 376 17.00 3.89 -32.23
N VAL A 377 16.27 3.57 -31.16
CA VAL A 377 16.19 2.21 -30.62
C VAL A 377 14.93 1.43 -31.05
N THR A 378 14.09 2.02 -31.91
CA THR A 378 12.82 1.41 -32.35
C THR A 378 13.01 0.04 -33.02
N GLU A 379 14.16 -0.20 -33.66
CA GLU A 379 14.52 -1.49 -34.25
C GLU A 379 14.53 -2.64 -33.22
N ALA A 380 14.88 -2.36 -31.97
CA ALA A 380 14.80 -3.33 -30.88
C ALA A 380 13.39 -3.36 -30.28
N THR A 381 12.85 -2.21 -29.89
CA THR A 381 11.60 -2.16 -29.11
C THR A 381 10.37 -2.62 -29.90
N SER A 382 10.38 -2.49 -31.23
CA SER A 382 9.32 -3.02 -32.11
C SER A 382 9.23 -4.56 -32.13
N LYS A 383 10.26 -5.26 -31.64
CA LYS A 383 10.27 -6.73 -31.54
C LYS A 383 9.66 -7.24 -30.23
N PHE A 384 9.32 -6.35 -29.30
CA PHE A 384 8.74 -6.75 -28.02
C PHE A 384 7.30 -7.25 -28.20
N THR A 385 6.94 -8.25 -27.38
CA THR A 385 5.57 -8.75 -27.31
C THR A 385 5.04 -8.64 -25.87
N PRO A 386 3.70 -8.60 -25.66
CA PRO A 386 3.14 -8.39 -24.32
C PRO A 386 3.59 -9.39 -23.24
N ASN A 387 3.92 -10.62 -23.63
CA ASN A 387 4.30 -11.69 -22.70
C ASN A 387 5.82 -11.90 -22.60
N MET A 388 6.60 -11.01 -23.22
CA MET A 388 8.05 -11.11 -23.23
C MET A 388 8.62 -10.73 -21.86
N SER A 389 9.50 -11.58 -21.32
CA SER A 389 10.20 -11.31 -20.07
C SER A 389 11.18 -10.15 -20.23
N ASP A 390 11.56 -9.49 -19.14
CA ASP A 390 12.51 -8.38 -19.20
C ASP A 390 13.89 -8.86 -19.66
N LYS A 391 14.30 -10.08 -19.29
CA LYS A 391 15.53 -10.70 -19.80
C LYS A 391 15.49 -10.97 -21.29
N GLU A 392 14.33 -11.32 -21.85
CA GLU A 392 14.18 -11.47 -23.30
C GLU A 392 14.29 -10.12 -24.02
N LYS A 393 13.68 -9.06 -23.46
CA LYS A 393 13.83 -7.69 -23.97
C LYS A 393 15.29 -7.23 -23.89
N ILE A 394 16.00 -7.50 -22.79
CA ILE A 394 17.42 -7.17 -22.62
C ILE A 394 18.27 -7.80 -23.74
N LYS A 395 18.04 -9.08 -24.07
CA LYS A 395 18.76 -9.73 -25.18
C LYS A 395 18.60 -8.97 -26.49
N ILE A 396 17.37 -8.65 -26.86
CA ILE A 396 17.06 -7.89 -28.08
C ILE A 396 17.73 -6.51 -28.08
N CYS A 397 17.73 -5.83 -26.93
CA CYS A 397 18.37 -4.53 -26.77
C CYS A 397 19.89 -4.60 -26.97
N VAL A 398 20.55 -5.55 -26.31
CA VAL A 398 22.01 -5.70 -26.39
C VAL A 398 22.43 -6.18 -27.77
N ASP A 399 21.67 -7.06 -28.41
CA ASP A 399 21.92 -7.48 -29.79
C ASP A 399 21.95 -6.26 -30.74
N LEU A 400 21.01 -5.32 -30.58
CA LEU A 400 21.01 -4.10 -31.38
C LEU A 400 22.27 -3.23 -31.12
N ILE A 401 22.73 -3.14 -29.87
CA ILE A 401 23.94 -2.38 -29.52
C ILE A 401 25.15 -3.00 -30.23
N THR A 402 25.37 -4.30 -30.06
CA THR A 402 26.51 -5.02 -30.66
C THR A 402 26.47 -5.06 -32.20
N GLN A 403 25.28 -4.93 -32.79
CA GLN A 403 25.13 -4.81 -34.24
C GLN A 403 25.52 -3.42 -34.77
N LYS A 404 25.31 -2.36 -33.99
CA LYS A 404 25.51 -0.96 -34.43
C LYS A 404 26.83 -0.35 -34.00
N PHE A 405 27.42 -0.85 -32.92
CA PHE A 405 28.57 -0.26 -32.28
C PHE A 405 29.67 -1.28 -32.06
N SER A 406 30.92 -0.80 -32.09
CA SER A 406 32.11 -1.62 -31.88
C SER A 406 33.07 -0.99 -30.87
N TYR A 407 33.77 -1.79 -30.09
CA TYR A 407 34.76 -1.33 -29.15
C TYR A 407 36.03 -0.86 -29.86
N ASP A 408 36.44 0.37 -29.57
CA ASP A 408 37.70 0.96 -30.03
C ASP A 408 38.23 1.88 -28.94
N ALA A 409 39.36 1.50 -28.33
CA ALA A 409 40.05 2.30 -27.32
C ALA A 409 40.54 3.66 -27.85
N ASN A 410 40.66 3.83 -29.16
CA ASN A 410 41.00 5.09 -29.83
C ASN A 410 39.78 5.72 -30.54
N GLY A 411 38.59 5.13 -30.34
CA GLY A 411 37.34 5.58 -30.94
C GLY A 411 37.00 6.99 -30.49
N LYS A 412 36.24 7.71 -31.32
CA LYS A 412 35.76 9.06 -31.01
C LYS A 412 34.50 9.06 -30.14
N GLY A 413 34.08 7.88 -29.70
CA GLY A 413 32.82 7.65 -29.01
C GLY A 413 31.63 7.49 -29.95
N PHE A 414 30.51 7.05 -29.40
CA PHE A 414 29.26 6.93 -30.12
C PHE A 414 28.08 7.28 -29.23
N THR A 415 26.97 7.67 -29.86
CA THR A 415 25.69 7.83 -29.18
C THR A 415 24.58 7.39 -30.09
N TRP A 416 23.40 7.14 -29.54
CA TRP A 416 22.19 6.85 -30.33
C TRP A 416 21.81 7.98 -31.30
N THR A 417 22.20 9.24 -31.04
CA THR A 417 21.65 10.40 -31.75
C THR A 417 22.66 11.30 -32.44
N ASN A 418 23.91 11.34 -31.98
CA ASN A 418 24.93 12.28 -32.46
C ASN A 418 25.98 11.60 -33.37
N GLY A 419 25.74 10.35 -33.75
CA GLY A 419 26.63 9.58 -34.63
C GLY A 419 27.79 8.91 -33.89
N GLY A 420 28.76 8.44 -34.66
CA GLY A 420 29.80 7.53 -34.20
C GLY A 420 29.33 6.07 -34.20
N THR A 421 30.26 5.15 -34.44
CA THR A 421 29.99 3.70 -34.38
C THR A 421 31.04 2.96 -33.56
N ALA A 422 32.05 3.66 -33.04
CA ALA A 422 33.16 3.05 -32.33
C ALA A 422 33.56 3.88 -31.11
N GLY A 423 33.68 3.22 -29.96
CA GLY A 423 33.86 3.88 -28.66
C GLY A 423 34.32 2.92 -27.57
N VAL A 424 34.30 3.39 -26.32
CA VAL A 424 34.80 2.66 -25.15
C VAL A 424 33.66 2.19 -24.26
N CYS A 425 33.98 1.50 -23.15
CA CYS A 425 32.99 0.92 -22.25
C CYS A 425 31.96 1.93 -21.73
N ASP A 426 32.35 3.20 -21.55
CA ASP A 426 31.43 4.28 -21.18
C ASP A 426 30.34 4.53 -22.24
N ASP A 427 30.71 4.57 -23.53
CA ASP A 427 29.75 4.73 -24.63
C ASP A 427 28.75 3.56 -24.67
N PHE A 428 29.24 2.33 -24.48
CA PHE A 428 28.41 1.13 -24.40
C PHE A 428 27.46 1.14 -23.20
N ALA A 429 27.95 1.54 -22.02
CA ALA A 429 27.14 1.63 -20.82
C ALA A 429 26.06 2.72 -20.93
N ILE A 430 26.39 3.86 -21.55
CA ILE A 430 25.42 4.93 -21.85
C ILE A 430 24.36 4.43 -22.84
N ALA A 431 24.78 3.75 -23.92
CA ALA A 431 23.85 3.22 -24.91
C ALA A 431 22.91 2.17 -24.30
N THR A 432 23.44 1.28 -23.47
CA THR A 432 22.69 0.26 -22.72
C THR A 432 21.69 0.91 -21.77
N ARG A 433 22.13 1.85 -20.93
CA ARG A 433 21.25 2.57 -20.00
C ARG A 433 20.09 3.27 -20.72
N ASN A 434 20.36 3.85 -21.90
CA ASN A 434 19.36 4.52 -22.70
C ASN A 434 18.31 3.56 -23.27
N ILE A 435 18.74 2.46 -23.90
CA ILE A 435 17.81 1.54 -24.55
C ILE A 435 16.97 0.75 -23.54
N LEU A 436 17.55 0.36 -22.40
CA LEU A 436 16.80 -0.32 -21.33
C LEU A 436 15.81 0.63 -20.66
N GLY A 437 16.21 1.89 -20.42
CA GLY A 437 15.32 2.93 -19.94
C GLY A 437 14.11 3.14 -20.85
N VAL A 438 14.32 3.26 -22.16
CA VAL A 438 13.23 3.32 -23.17
C VAL A 438 12.36 2.06 -23.13
N SER A 439 12.96 0.90 -22.86
CA SER A 439 12.26 -0.38 -22.79
C SER A 439 11.46 -0.59 -21.50
N GLY A 440 11.48 0.40 -20.60
CA GLY A 440 10.78 0.34 -19.32
C GLY A 440 11.51 -0.43 -18.23
N ILE A 441 12.73 -0.91 -18.48
CA ILE A 441 13.50 -1.75 -17.56
C ILE A 441 14.38 -0.86 -16.68
N PRO A 442 14.20 -0.88 -15.34
CA PRO A 442 15.04 -0.10 -14.44
C PRO A 442 16.51 -0.49 -14.53
N THR A 443 17.37 0.50 -14.75
CA THR A 443 18.81 0.29 -14.91
C THR A 443 19.64 1.43 -14.36
N LEU A 444 20.81 1.09 -13.83
CA LEU A 444 21.84 2.03 -13.40
C LEU A 444 23.21 1.64 -13.97
N THR A 445 24.12 2.62 -14.02
CA THR A 445 25.49 2.43 -14.46
C THR A 445 26.37 2.09 -13.25
N ILE A 446 27.25 1.11 -13.41
CA ILE A 446 28.28 0.73 -12.44
C ILE A 446 29.65 0.99 -13.08
N SER A 447 30.56 1.55 -12.29
CA SER A 447 31.96 1.69 -12.65
C SER A 447 32.84 1.04 -11.59
N GLY A 448 33.98 0.49 -12.02
CA GLY A 448 34.94 -0.11 -11.10
C GLY A 448 36.26 -0.45 -11.79
N ASP A 449 37.29 -0.62 -10.97
CA ASP A 449 38.58 -1.13 -11.44
C ASP A 449 38.51 -2.65 -11.55
N VAL A 450 38.71 -3.14 -12.77
CA VAL A 450 38.79 -4.57 -13.08
C VAL A 450 40.22 -4.96 -13.43
N SER A 451 40.49 -6.26 -13.64
CA SER A 451 41.85 -6.76 -13.93
C SER A 451 42.50 -6.11 -15.16
N THR A 452 41.70 -5.60 -16.09
CA THR A 452 42.14 -4.94 -17.33
C THR A 452 42.16 -3.41 -17.25
N GLY A 453 41.90 -2.83 -16.08
CA GLY A 453 41.84 -1.38 -15.86
C GLY A 453 40.43 -0.88 -15.48
N PRO A 454 40.17 0.43 -15.54
CA PRO A 454 38.84 0.97 -15.29
C PRO A 454 37.80 0.44 -16.29
N HIS A 455 36.64 0.03 -15.81
CA HIS A 455 35.55 -0.48 -16.64
C HIS A 455 34.19 0.01 -16.16
N VAL A 456 33.23 0.13 -17.09
CA VAL A 456 31.88 0.65 -16.87
C VAL A 456 30.87 -0.26 -17.55
N TRP A 457 29.80 -0.62 -16.84
CA TRP A 457 28.71 -1.47 -17.33
C TRP A 457 27.38 -1.12 -16.65
N ASN A 458 26.34 -1.92 -16.87
CA ASN A 458 25.02 -1.68 -16.28
C ASN A 458 24.55 -2.81 -15.37
N MET A 459 23.77 -2.43 -14.37
CA MET A 459 22.86 -3.32 -13.66
C MET A 459 21.44 -3.04 -14.10
N ALA A 460 20.63 -4.08 -14.24
CA ALA A 460 19.20 -3.97 -14.52
C ALA A 460 18.40 -4.82 -13.53
N TYR A 461 17.24 -4.31 -13.13
CA TYR A 461 16.26 -5.10 -12.38
C TYR A 461 15.27 -5.69 -13.38
N ALA A 462 15.29 -7.02 -13.53
CA ALA A 462 14.59 -7.72 -14.60
C ALA A 462 13.98 -9.00 -14.06
N ASP A 463 12.68 -9.22 -14.33
CA ASP A 463 11.95 -10.41 -13.87
C ASP A 463 12.05 -10.65 -12.35
N GLY A 464 12.11 -9.56 -11.56
CA GLY A 464 12.18 -9.60 -10.10
C GLY A 464 13.57 -9.83 -9.49
N GLU A 465 14.63 -9.82 -10.31
CA GLU A 465 16.01 -9.98 -9.82
C GLU A 465 17.01 -9.04 -10.49
N TRP A 466 18.16 -8.84 -9.84
CA TRP A 466 19.25 -8.04 -10.39
C TRP A 466 20.13 -8.85 -11.34
N VAL A 467 20.32 -8.33 -12.55
CA VAL A 467 21.24 -8.89 -13.55
C VAL A 467 22.28 -7.85 -13.98
N ILE A 468 23.43 -8.34 -14.44
CA ILE A 468 24.46 -7.52 -15.09
C ILE A 468 24.19 -7.48 -16.59
N VAL A 469 24.25 -6.29 -17.17
CA VAL A 469 24.16 -6.04 -18.61
C VAL A 469 25.43 -5.30 -19.01
N ASP A 470 26.36 -6.02 -19.66
CA ASP A 470 27.60 -5.46 -20.17
C ASP A 470 27.65 -5.66 -21.69
N ALA A 471 27.24 -4.64 -22.43
CA ALA A 471 27.27 -4.69 -23.89
C ALA A 471 28.70 -4.69 -24.47
N THR A 472 29.70 -4.22 -23.72
CA THR A 472 31.11 -4.35 -24.11
C THR A 472 31.51 -5.81 -24.08
N ALA A 473 31.19 -6.53 -23.00
CA ALA A 473 31.42 -7.97 -22.93
C ALA A 473 30.62 -8.73 -24.01
N ALA A 474 29.36 -8.36 -24.24
CA ALA A 474 28.53 -9.01 -25.25
C ALA A 474 29.11 -8.91 -26.67
N GLU A 475 29.76 -7.79 -27.01
CA GLU A 475 30.46 -7.64 -28.29
C GLU A 475 31.57 -8.70 -28.47
N TYR A 476 32.25 -9.08 -27.39
CA TYR A 476 33.27 -10.13 -27.39
C TYR A 476 32.69 -11.55 -27.23
N GLY A 477 31.38 -11.72 -27.40
CA GLY A 477 30.70 -13.02 -27.42
C GLY A 477 30.26 -13.55 -26.05
N TYR A 478 30.30 -12.73 -25.00
CA TYR A 478 29.69 -13.07 -23.72
C TYR A 478 28.15 -12.91 -23.77
N PRO A 479 27.40 -13.52 -22.83
CA PRO A 479 25.95 -13.38 -22.78
C PRO A 479 25.49 -11.92 -22.63
N GLN A 480 24.35 -11.59 -23.23
CA GLN A 480 23.74 -10.26 -23.20
C GLN A 480 23.36 -9.80 -21.78
N TYR A 481 23.09 -10.75 -20.88
CA TYR A 481 23.01 -10.51 -19.45
C TYR A 481 23.62 -11.68 -18.68
N MET A 482 24.08 -11.42 -17.47
CA MET A 482 24.77 -12.39 -16.62
C MET A 482 24.40 -12.18 -15.15
N SER A 483 24.61 -13.19 -14.31
CA SER A 483 24.67 -13.00 -12.86
C SER A 483 25.93 -12.20 -12.49
N MET A 484 25.92 -11.57 -11.32
CA MET A 484 27.10 -10.89 -10.77
C MET A 484 28.32 -11.82 -10.71
N SER A 485 28.10 -13.06 -10.28
CA SER A 485 29.16 -14.06 -10.15
C SER A 485 29.80 -14.49 -11.47
N GLU A 486 29.02 -14.48 -12.57
CA GLU A 486 29.55 -14.78 -13.90
C GLU A 486 30.40 -13.62 -14.40
N HIS A 487 29.92 -12.39 -14.23
CA HIS A 487 30.64 -11.20 -14.65
C HIS A 487 31.92 -10.95 -13.82
N GLU A 488 31.92 -11.26 -12.53
CA GLU A 488 33.12 -11.25 -11.67
C GLU A 488 34.20 -12.19 -12.17
N LYS A 489 33.84 -13.38 -12.67
CA LYS A 489 34.79 -14.34 -13.23
C LYS A 489 35.44 -13.85 -14.52
N ILE A 490 34.72 -13.05 -15.31
CA ILE A 490 35.24 -12.47 -16.56
C ILE A 490 36.32 -11.44 -16.24
N TYR A 491 36.01 -10.54 -15.30
CA TYR A 491 36.81 -9.33 -15.08
C TYR A 491 37.72 -9.36 -13.86
N GLY A 492 37.57 -10.36 -12.99
CA GLY A 492 38.47 -10.60 -11.84
C GLY A 492 38.36 -9.57 -10.73
N TYR A 493 37.20 -8.93 -10.55
CA TYR A 493 36.94 -8.02 -9.42
C TYR A 493 36.13 -8.72 -8.31
N ASN A 494 35.95 -8.04 -7.19
CA ASN A 494 35.20 -8.54 -6.04
C ASN A 494 33.80 -7.90 -5.95
N HIS A 495 32.78 -8.68 -5.60
CA HIS A 495 31.40 -8.21 -5.36
C HIS A 495 31.28 -6.97 -4.44
N SER A 496 32.32 -6.63 -3.67
CA SER A 496 32.40 -5.42 -2.85
C SER A 496 32.05 -4.12 -3.59
N ILE A 497 32.22 -4.07 -4.91
CA ILE A 497 31.81 -2.89 -5.72
C ILE A 497 30.29 -2.62 -5.62
N TYR A 498 29.49 -3.66 -5.37
CA TYR A 498 28.03 -3.56 -5.22
C TYR A 498 27.61 -3.20 -3.81
N ASN A 499 28.55 -3.20 -2.86
CA ASN A 499 28.32 -2.80 -1.47
C ASN A 499 28.49 -1.29 -1.27
N GLY A 500 28.83 -0.53 -2.32
CA GLY A 500 28.89 0.92 -2.27
C GLY A 500 27.54 1.53 -1.90
N THR A 501 27.53 2.52 -1.02
CA THR A 501 26.30 3.14 -0.50
C THR A 501 25.37 3.63 -1.62
N GLY A 502 25.91 4.23 -2.68
CA GLY A 502 25.10 4.68 -3.82
C GLY A 502 24.41 3.55 -4.59
N VAL A 503 25.07 2.40 -4.73
CA VAL A 503 24.48 1.20 -5.36
C VAL A 503 23.36 0.65 -4.47
N GLN A 504 23.59 0.58 -3.16
CA GLN A 504 22.56 0.12 -2.22
C GLN A 504 21.31 1.02 -2.23
N ILE A 505 21.49 2.35 -2.25
CA ILE A 505 20.37 3.30 -2.36
C ILE A 505 19.63 3.11 -3.69
N SER A 506 20.35 3.04 -4.81
CA SER A 506 19.73 2.86 -6.14
C SER A 506 18.91 1.58 -6.22
N LYS A 507 19.43 0.48 -5.66
CA LYS A 507 18.72 -0.79 -5.58
C LYS A 507 17.46 -0.69 -4.73
N ALA A 508 17.58 -0.10 -3.54
CA ALA A 508 16.46 0.10 -2.62
C ALA A 508 15.34 0.95 -3.24
N LEU A 509 15.69 2.02 -3.94
CA LEU A 509 14.72 2.87 -4.66
C LEU A 509 13.97 2.07 -5.74
N ILE A 510 14.69 1.30 -6.56
CA ILE A 510 14.11 0.51 -7.64
C ILE A 510 13.25 -0.63 -7.08
N GLU A 511 13.75 -1.39 -6.11
CA GLU A 511 13.02 -2.51 -5.50
C GLU A 511 11.72 -2.05 -4.81
N ALA A 512 11.77 -0.92 -4.09
CA ALA A 512 10.59 -0.33 -3.47
C ALA A 512 9.56 0.10 -4.52
N ALA A 513 10.01 0.79 -5.58
CA ALA A 513 9.12 1.20 -6.67
C ALA A 513 8.52 0.01 -7.43
N GLU A 514 9.32 -1.00 -7.74
CA GLU A 514 8.89 -2.23 -8.44
C GLU A 514 7.91 -3.06 -7.62
N SER A 515 8.07 -3.08 -6.30
CA SER A 515 7.11 -3.71 -5.39
C SER A 515 5.76 -2.97 -5.39
N ALA A 516 5.80 -1.64 -5.40
CA ALA A 516 4.60 -0.79 -5.35
C ALA A 516 3.88 -0.62 -6.70
N ARG A 517 4.53 -0.95 -7.83
CA ARG A 517 3.97 -0.85 -9.19
C ARG A 517 3.23 -2.11 -9.66
N LYS A 518 3.32 -3.23 -8.92
CA LYS A 518 2.62 -4.49 -9.19
C LYS A 518 1.23 -4.50 -8.58
#